data_AF-A0A924RVN8-F1
#
_entry.id   AF-A0A924RVN8-F1
#
_cell.length_a   1.000
_cell.length_b   1.000
_cell.length_c   1.000
_cell.angle_alpha   90.00
_cell.angle_beta   90.00
_cell.angle_gamma   90.00
#
_symmetry.space_group_name_H-M   'P 1'
#
loop_
_entity.id
_entity.type
_entity.pdbx_description
1 polymer ?
#
loop_
_entity_poly.entity_id
_entity_poly.type
_entity_poly.pdbx_seq_one_letter_code
_entity_poly.pdbx_strand_id
1 'polypeptide(L)' 'MKQLLFSFLFIGTSFIAFSQEEDTPKRPGKDAEKGHFRKENIFIGGGVGLGFNTNNFGSNYNLGITPEIGYSLTNWFD' A
#
# COMPACT_ATOMS: atom_id res chain seq x y z
N MET A 1 16.08 -23.86 14.09
CA MET A 1 16.11 -22.56 13.37
C MET A 1 15.10 -22.47 12.23
N LYS A 2 14.91 -23.50 11.39
CA LYS A 2 13.88 -23.49 10.33
C LYS A 2 12.43 -23.27 10.80
N GLN A 3 12.06 -23.76 11.99
CA GLN A 3 10.70 -23.59 12.52
C GLN A 3 10.39 -22.15 12.96
N LEU A 4 11.40 -21.40 13.42
CA LEU A 4 11.25 -19.97 13.76
C LEU A 4 11.06 -19.10 12.50
N LEU A 5 11.65 -19.52 11.38
CA LEU A 5 11.49 -18.85 10.08
C LEU A 5 10.03 -18.90 9.60
N PHE A 6 9.39 -20.07 9.73
CA PHE A 6 7.98 -20.25 9.37
C PHE A 6 7.03 -19.45 10.28
N SER A 7 7.37 -19.31 11.57
CA SER A 7 6.58 -18.50 12.50
C SER A 7 6.63 -17.00 12.18
N PHE A 8 7.78 -16.47 11.74
CA PHE A 8 7.90 -15.07 11.32
C PHE A 8 7.13 -14.78 10.02
N LEU A 9 7.10 -15.73 9.08
CA LEU A 9 6.36 -15.57 7.82
C LEU A 9 4.84 -15.45 8.04
N PHE A 10 4.29 -16.22 9.00
CA PHE A 10 2.85 -16.21 9.30
C PHE A 10 2.37 -14.91 9.95
N ILE A 11 3.22 -14.22 10.71
CA ILE A 11 2.87 -12.94 11.36
C ILE A 11 2.86 -11.80 10.33
N GLY A 12 3.73 -11.84 9.32
CA GLY A 12 3.82 -10.80 8.28
C GLY A 12 2.59 -10.70 7.38
N THR A 13 1.92 -11.83 7.10
CA THR A 13 0.73 -11.86 6.23
C THR A 13 -0.54 -11.35 6.89
N SER A 14 -0.60 -11.26 8.23
CA SER A 14 -1.80 -10.81 8.95
C SER A 14 -2.07 -9.30 8.83
N PHE A 15 -1.09 -8.51 8.37
CA PHE A 15 -1.22 -7.05 8.25
C PHE A 15 -1.64 -6.55 6.86
N ILE A 16 -1.80 -7.44 5.87
CA ILE A 16 -2.08 -7.05 4.46
C ILE A 16 -3.60 -6.95 4.19
N ALA A 17 -4.46 -7.22 5.17
CA ALA A 17 -5.89 -7.46 4.93
C ALA A 17 -6.84 -6.24 5.07
N PHE A 18 -6.36 -5.01 5.18
CA PHE A 18 -7.22 -3.82 5.41
C PHE A 18 -7.19 -2.80 4.26
N SER A 19 -7.41 -3.23 3.02
CA SER A 19 -7.77 -2.32 1.92
C SER A 19 -9.16 -2.59 1.33
N GLN A 20 -9.99 -3.40 1.99
CA GLN A 20 -11.36 -3.61 1.52
C GLN A 20 -12.15 -2.32 1.73
N GLU A 21 -12.52 -1.70 0.60
CA GLU A 21 -13.43 -0.57 0.52
C GLU A 21 -14.77 -0.97 1.14
N GLU A 22 -15.14 -0.33 2.25
CA GLU A 22 -16.43 -0.51 2.88
C GLU A 22 -17.46 0.23 2.01
N ASP A 23 -18.12 -0.51 1.13
CA ASP A 23 -19.14 -0.01 0.19
C ASP A 23 -20.37 0.48 0.98
N THR A 24 -20.24 1.67 1.57
CA THR A 24 -21.25 2.29 2.41
C THR A 24 -22.34 2.87 1.51
N PRO A 25 -23.64 2.63 1.80
CA PRO A 25 -24.71 3.07 0.91
C PRO A 25 -24.75 4.60 0.84
N LYS A 26 -24.39 5.15 -0.32
CA LYS A 26 -24.52 6.58 -0.66
C LYS A 26 -25.98 7.01 -0.55
N ARG A 27 -26.25 8.09 0.21
CA ARG A 27 -27.09 9.28 -0.16
C ARG A 27 -27.42 10.17 1.06
N PRO A 28 -27.82 11.45 0.88
CA PRO A 28 -27.65 12.34 -0.27
C PRO A 28 -26.97 13.68 0.09
N GLY A 29 -26.35 14.32 -0.89
CA GLY A 29 -25.86 15.70 -0.76
C GLY A 29 -24.94 16.08 -1.90
N LYS A 30 -25.50 16.30 -3.10
CA LYS A 30 -24.75 16.52 -4.34
C LYS A 30 -24.00 17.87 -4.38
N ASP A 31 -24.16 18.75 -3.39
CA ASP A 31 -23.74 20.15 -3.51
C ASP A 31 -23.07 20.77 -2.26
N ALA A 32 -22.65 20.01 -1.24
CA ALA A 32 -22.15 20.60 0.02
C ALA A 32 -20.63 20.88 0.10
N GLU A 33 -19.78 20.34 -0.78
CA GLU A 33 -18.32 20.33 -0.53
C GLU A 33 -17.47 20.51 -1.79
N LYS A 34 -17.69 21.59 -2.55
CA LYS A 34 -16.68 22.03 -3.53
C LYS A 34 -15.56 22.76 -2.79
N GLY A 35 -14.39 22.13 -2.68
CA GLY A 35 -13.14 22.76 -2.20
C GLY A 35 -12.69 22.42 -0.78
N HIS A 36 -13.36 21.51 -0.07
CA HIS A 36 -12.95 21.10 1.28
C HIS A 36 -12.08 19.84 1.25
N PHE A 37 -11.21 19.70 2.26
CA PHE A 37 -10.37 18.52 2.44
C PHE A 37 -11.22 17.30 2.76
N ARG A 38 -11.23 16.35 1.83
CA ARG A 38 -11.93 15.06 1.90
C ARG A 38 -11.01 13.98 2.43
N LYS A 39 -11.30 13.43 3.61
CA LYS A 39 -10.43 12.44 4.26
C LYS A 39 -10.37 11.12 3.49
N GLU A 40 -11.45 10.79 2.80
CA GLU A 40 -11.58 9.63 1.92
C GLU A 40 -10.61 9.64 0.74
N ASN A 41 -10.04 10.80 0.40
CA ASN A 41 -9.04 10.91 -0.66
C ASN A 41 -7.60 10.65 -0.15
N ILE A 42 -7.39 10.48 1.16
CA ILE A 42 -6.08 10.12 1.71
C ILE A 42 -5.85 8.63 1.42
N PHE A 43 -4.73 8.31 0.79
CA PHE A 43 -4.29 6.92 0.64
C PHE A 43 -2.97 6.72 1.37
N ILE A 44 -2.84 5.54 1.97
CA ILE A 44 -1.60 5.03 2.56
C ILE A 44 -1.34 3.70 1.89
N GLY A 45 -0.16 3.56 1.31
CA GLY A 45 0.23 2.37 0.58
C GLY A 45 1.74 2.15 0.66
N GLY A 46 2.23 1.35 -0.27
CA GLY A 46 3.66 1.15 -0.42
C GLY A 46 3.98 -0.03 -1.31
N GLY A 47 5.21 -0.05 -1.80
CA GLY A 47 5.74 -1.10 -2.67
C GLY A 47 6.83 -1.91 -2.00
N VAL A 48 6.99 -3.15 -2.47
CA VAL A 48 8.17 -3.98 -2.20
C VAL A 48 8.91 -4.16 -3.51
N GLY A 49 10.18 -3.76 -3.54
CA GLY A 49 11.07 -3.89 -4.69
C GLY A 49 12.10 -4.98 -4.47
N LEU A 50 12.20 -5.91 -5.41
CA LEU A 50 13.27 -6.90 -5.46
C LEU A 50 14.20 -6.54 -6.62
N GLY A 51 15.50 -6.46 -6.35
CA GLY A 51 16.51 -6.14 -7.36
C GLY A 51 17.66 -7.12 -7.30
N PHE A 52 18.08 -7.65 -8.45
CA PHE A 52 19.28 -8.47 -8.55
C PHE A 52 20.27 -7.78 -9.48
N ASN A 53 21.51 -7.64 -9.04
CA ASN A 53 22.57 -7.01 -9.81
C ASN A 53 23.80 -7.93 -9.84
N THR A 54 24.23 -8.30 -11.04
CA THR A 54 25.45 -9.05 -11.29
C THR A 54 26.45 -8.17 -12.02
N ASN A 55 27.64 -8.04 -11.44
CA ASN A 55 28.76 -7.33 -12.02
C ASN A 55 30.02 -8.21 -11.97
N ASN A 56 31.10 -7.79 -12.65
CA ASN A 56 32.33 -8.58 -12.79
C ASN A 56 33.01 -8.96 -11.44
N PHE A 57 32.59 -8.35 -10.33
CA PHE A 57 33.13 -8.56 -8.99
C PHE A 57 32.18 -9.33 -8.05
N GLY A 58 30.97 -9.71 -8.50
CA GLY A 58 30.04 -10.49 -7.68
C GLY A 58 28.57 -10.34 -8.07
N SER A 59 27.70 -10.91 -7.24
CA SER A 59 26.24 -10.78 -7.37
C SER A 59 25.67 -10.20 -6.08
N ASN A 60 24.79 -9.22 -6.19
CA ASN A 60 24.12 -8.56 -5.06
C ASN A 60 22.60 -8.67 -5.22
N TYR A 61 21.92 -8.95 -4.11
CA TYR A 61 20.46 -8.94 -4.01
C TYR A 61 20.02 -7.76 -3.15
N ASN A 62 19.14 -6.94 -3.71
CA ASN A 62 18.55 -5.77 -3.07
C ASN A 62 17.08 -6.04 -2.77
N LEU A 63 16.69 -5.79 -1.52
CA LEU A 63 15.32 -5.75 -1.07
C LEU A 63 15.01 -4.32 -0.63
N GLY A 64 14.05 -3.69 -1.28
CA GLY A 64 13.56 -2.36 -0.95
C GLY A 64 12.12 -2.41 -0.47
N ILE A 65 11.80 -1.62 0.54
CA ILE A 65 10.41 -1.31 0.92
C ILE A 65 10.23 0.19 0.74
N THR A 66 9.11 0.59 0.15
CA THR A 66 8.81 1.99 -0.16
C THR A 66 7.43 2.32 0.39
N PRO A 67 7.31 2.85 1.62
CA PRO A 67 6.04 3.33 2.12
C PRO A 67 5.61 4.60 1.38
N GLU A 68 4.31 4.74 1.11
CA GLU A 68 3.75 5.88 0.38
C GLU A 68 2.51 6.42 1.11
N ILE A 69 2.39 7.74 1.20
CA ILE A 69 1.19 8.43 1.67
C ILE A 69 0.88 9.57 0.70
N GLY A 70 -0.37 9.72 0.32
CA GLY A 70 -0.78 10.75 -0.62
C GLY A 70 -2.24 11.12 -0.52
N TYR A 71 -2.64 12.05 -1.39
CA TYR A 71 -4.00 12.58 -1.47
C TYR A 71 -4.46 12.58 -2.92
N SER A 72 -5.56 11.88 -3.21
CA SER A 72 -6.16 11.87 -4.54
C SER A 72 -6.92 13.18 -4.78
N LEU A 73 -6.47 13.97 -5.76
CA LEU A 73 -7.19 15.18 -6.17
C LEU A 73 -8.34 14.85 -7.12
N THR A 74 -8.26 13.74 -7.85
CA THR A 74 -9.22 13.38 -8.90
C THR A 74 -9.30 11.87 -9.11
N ASN A 75 -10.50 11.30 -9.20
CA ASN A 75 -10.73 9.87 -9.47
C ASN A 75 -10.70 9.57 -10.98
N TRP A 76 -9.58 9.86 -11.65
CA TRP A 76 -9.47 9.64 -13.11
C TRP A 76 -9.03 8.23 -13.50
N PHE A 77 -8.58 7.44 -12.53
CA PHE A 77 -8.09 6.08 -12.72
C PHE A 77 -8.92 5.11 -11.87
N ASP A 78 -10.23 5.07 -12.14
CA ASP A 78 -11.12 3.97 -11.76
C ASP A 78 -11.27 3.04 -12.97
#